data_AF-A7SBH0-F1
#
_entry.id   AF-A7SBH0-F1
#
_cell.length_a   1.000
_cell.length_b   1.000
_cell.length_c   1.000
_cell.angle_alpha   90.00
_cell.angle_beta   90.00
_cell.angle_gamma   90.00
#
_symmetry.space_group_name_H-M   'P 1'
#
loop_
_entity.id
_entity.type
_entity.pdbx_description
1 polymer ?
#
loop_
_entity_poly.entity_id
_entity_poly.type
_entity_poly.pdbx_seq_one_letter_code
_entity_poly.pdbx_strand_id
1 'polypeptide(L)'
;DKVPFAVVGSNTVLEVNGKRVRARVYPWGVVEVENVEHCDFVALRNMLIRTHMQDLKDVTNDAHYENYRCDKLASMTVGSPSSSPSQ
;
A
#
# COMPACT_ATOMS: atom_id res chain seq x y z
N ASP A 1 14.40 -6.59 10.52
CA ASP A 1 13.08 -6.93 9.93
C ASP A 1 11.95 -6.57 10.88
N LYS A 2 11.00 -5.74 10.41
CA LYS A 2 9.82 -5.26 11.18
C LYS A 2 8.48 -5.55 10.48
N VAL A 3 8.48 -6.44 9.49
CA VAL A 3 7.28 -6.85 8.76
C VAL A 3 6.82 -8.20 9.30
N PRO A 4 5.53 -8.41 9.60
CA PRO A 4 4.39 -7.50 9.40
C PRO A 4 4.31 -6.36 10.43
N PHE A 5 3.81 -5.19 10.01
CA PHE A 5 3.60 -4.04 10.88
C PHE A 5 2.35 -4.21 11.77
N ALA A 6 2.50 -4.07 13.09
CA ALA A 6 1.37 -4.07 14.01
C ALA A 6 0.76 -2.67 14.08
N VAL A 7 -0.29 -2.39 13.30
CA VAL A 7 -0.83 -1.04 13.13
C VAL A 7 -2.17 -0.81 13.84
N VAL A 8 -2.34 0.40 14.36
CA VAL A 8 -3.61 0.89 14.89
C VAL A 8 -4.06 2.09 14.04
N GLY A 9 -5.32 2.09 13.62
CA GLY A 9 -5.94 3.21 12.90
C GLY A 9 -6.97 3.95 13.75
N SER A 10 -7.08 5.27 13.57
CA SER A 10 -8.16 6.08 14.13
C SER A 10 -8.38 7.35 13.31
N ASN A 11 -9.64 7.77 13.17
CA ASN A 11 -10.00 9.08 12.65
C ASN A 11 -10.30 10.09 13.78
N THR A 12 -10.42 9.62 15.02
CA THR A 12 -10.66 10.47 16.19
C THR A 12 -9.38 11.20 16.56
N VAL A 13 -9.50 12.52 16.76
CA VAL A 13 -8.39 13.40 17.17
C VAL A 13 -8.64 13.90 18.58
N LEU A 14 -7.63 13.78 19.43
CA LEU A 14 -7.63 14.28 20.80
C LEU A 14 -6.53 15.34 20.97
N GLU A 15 -6.70 16.23 21.93
CA GLU A 15 -5.65 17.14 22.36
C GLU A 15 -4.90 16.53 23.56
N VAL A 16 -3.61 16.25 23.37
CA VAL A 16 -2.72 15.69 24.40
C VAL A 16 -1.49 16.58 24.48
N ASN A 17 -1.21 17.16 25.65
CA ASN A 17 -0.09 18.08 25.86
C ASN A 17 -0.04 19.25 24.85
N GLY A 18 -1.21 19.81 24.49
CA GLY A 18 -1.35 20.90 23.52
C GLY A 18 -1.12 20.49 22.05
N LYS A 19 -0.98 19.18 21.77
CA LYS A 19 -0.85 18.65 20.41
C LYS A 19 -2.10 17.85 20.02
N ARG A 20 -2.55 18.03 18.79
CA ARG A 20 -3.62 17.22 18.21
C ARG A 20 -3.06 15.89 17.73
N VAL A 21 -3.48 14.80 18.36
CA VAL A 21 -3.03 13.43 18.06
C VAL A 21 -4.20 12.55 17.66
N ARG A 22 -3.99 11.62 16.72
CA ARG A 22 -5.00 10.60 16.40
C ARG A 22 -4.93 9.47 17.42
N ALA A 23 -6.06 9.08 17.99
CA ALA A 23 -6.08 8.09 19.07
C ALA A 23 -7.37 7.27 19.13
N ARG A 24 -7.33 6.10 19.78
CA ARG A 24 -8.51 5.30 20.16
C ARG A 24 -8.68 5.38 21.67
N VAL A 25 -9.90 5.67 22.13
CA VAL A 25 -10.22 5.78 23.56
C VAL A 25 -10.99 4.55 24.01
N TYR A 26 -10.55 3.98 25.12
CA TYR A 26 -11.21 2.89 25.82
C TYR A 26 -11.39 3.24 27.29
N PRO A 27 -12.30 2.57 28.02
CA PRO A 27 -12.43 2.75 29.47
C PRO A 27 -11.14 2.47 30.26
N TRP A 28 -10.25 1.63 29.72
CA TRP A 28 -8.97 1.25 30.33
C TRP A 28 -7.76 2.03 29.82
N GLY A 29 -7.93 2.98 28.90
CA GLY A 29 -6.82 3.81 28.42
C GLY A 29 -6.98 4.34 27.00
N VAL A 30 -5.94 5.04 26.54
CA VAL A 30 -5.90 5.69 25.22
C VAL A 30 -4.74 5.13 24.43
N VAL A 31 -5.00 4.73 23.18
CA VAL A 31 -3.99 4.25 22.25
C VAL A 31 -3.76 5.34 21.21
N GLU A 32 -2.63 6.03 21.32
CA GLU A 32 -2.17 7.02 20.33
C GLU A 32 -1.60 6.33 19.08
N VAL A 33 -2.11 6.72 17.91
CA VAL A 33 -1.73 6.13 16.61
C VAL A 33 -0.30 6.48 16.20
N GLU A 34 0.17 7.69 16.51
CA GLU A 34 1.52 8.13 16.12
C GLU A 34 2.60 7.84 17.18
N ASN A 35 2.23 7.21 18.30
CA ASN A 35 3.19 6.78 19.32
C ASN A 35 3.80 5.42 18.94
N VAL A 36 5.13 5.38 18.79
CA VAL A 36 5.90 4.19 18.41
C VAL A 36 5.91 3.09 19.46
N GLU A 37 5.58 3.41 20.71
CA GLU A 37 5.41 2.43 21.79
C GLU A 37 4.06 1.69 21.70
N HIS A 38 3.08 2.25 20.98
CA HIS A 38 1.75 1.67 20.83
C HIS A 38 1.58 0.85 19.57
N CYS A 39 2.15 1.30 18.43
CA CYS A 39 2.01 0.61 17.15
C CYS A 39 3.06 1.04 16.12
N ASP A 40 3.18 0.28 15.03
CA ASP A 40 4.13 0.51 13.94
C ASP A 40 3.64 1.50 12.87
N PHE A 41 2.58 2.27 13.13
CA PHE A 41 1.99 3.18 12.13
C PHE A 41 3.02 4.17 11.55
N VAL A 42 3.91 4.71 12.38
CA VAL A 42 4.96 5.64 11.93
C VAL A 42 5.91 4.96 10.93
N ALA A 43 6.28 3.71 11.19
CA ALA A 43 7.14 2.94 10.30
C ALA A 43 6.43 2.62 8.97
N LEU A 44 5.17 2.17 9.02
CA LEU A 44 4.36 1.94 7.82
C LEU A 44 4.22 3.20 6.97
N ARG A 45 3.86 4.34 7.58
CA ARG A 45 3.75 5.62 6.89
C ARG A 45 5.06 6.01 6.22
N ASN A 46 6.17 5.92 6.94
CA ASN A 46 7.47 6.30 6.37
C ASN A 46 7.87 5.40 5.20
N MET A 47 7.61 4.10 5.30
CA MET A 47 7.86 3.16 4.20
C MET A 47 7.03 3.54 2.97
N LEU A 48 5.70 3.65 3.12
CA LEU A 48 4.79 3.90 2.00
C LEU A 48 4.98 5.24 1.32
N ILE A 49 5.08 6.34 2.10
CA ILE A 49 4.96 7.69 1.53
C ILE A 49 6.22 8.54 1.59
N ARG A 50 7.25 8.14 2.34
CA ARG A 50 8.48 8.94 2.47
C ARG A 50 9.69 8.34 1.79
N THR A 51 9.83 7.02 1.83
CA THR A 51 11.09 6.36 1.46
C THR A 51 10.96 5.46 0.25
N HIS A 52 9.90 4.65 0.15
CA HIS A 52 9.81 3.60 -0.87
C HIS A 52 8.69 3.84 -1.90
N MET A 53 8.07 5.03 -1.93
CA MET A 53 6.94 5.30 -2.84
C MET A 53 7.33 5.10 -4.31
N GLN A 54 8.52 5.56 -4.70
CA GLN A 54 8.97 5.46 -6.09
C GLN A 54 9.26 4.01 -6.46
N ASP A 55 10.02 3.28 -5.65
CA ASP A 55 10.29 1.85 -5.84
C ASP A 55 8.99 1.03 -5.94
N LEU A 56 7.99 1.32 -5.09
CA LEU A 56 6.68 0.67 -5.16
C LEU A 56 5.98 0.91 -6.51
N LYS A 57 6.09 2.11 -7.07
CA LYS A 57 5.55 2.42 -8.41
C LYS A 57 6.33 1.70 -9.51
N ASP A 58 7.64 1.67 -9.42
CA ASP A 58 8.51 1.07 -10.43
C ASP A 58 8.28 -0.44 -10.49
N VAL A 59 8.24 -1.13 -9.35
CA VAL A 59 7.88 -2.57 -9.28
C VAL A 59 6.46 -2.81 -9.83
N THR A 60 5.52 -1.90 -9.55
CA THR A 60 4.17 -2.02 -10.09
C THR A 60 4.14 -1.88 -11.61
N ASN A 61 4.95 -0.99 -12.18
CA ASN A 61 5.01 -0.80 -13.62
C ASN A 61 5.78 -1.94 -14.31
N ASP A 62 7.02 -2.16 -13.90
CA ASP A 62 7.99 -2.99 -14.60
C ASP A 62 7.74 -4.48 -14.41
N ALA A 63 7.10 -4.88 -13.30
CA ALA A 63 6.77 -6.27 -13.04
C ALA A 63 5.26 -6.52 -13.12
N HIS A 64 4.46 -5.90 -12.25
CA HIS A 64 3.03 -6.26 -12.16
C HIS A 64 2.26 -5.89 -13.43
N TYR A 65 2.44 -4.68 -13.95
CA TYR A 65 1.78 -4.23 -15.17
C TYR A 65 2.35 -4.92 -16.41
N GLU A 66 3.67 -4.98 -16.58
CA GLU A 66 4.26 -5.61 -17.75
C GLU A 66 3.96 -7.11 -17.86
N ASN A 67 3.96 -7.85 -16.74
CA ASN A 67 3.54 -9.27 -16.75
C ASN A 67 2.09 -9.40 -17.23
N TYR A 68 1.17 -8.59 -16.67
CA TYR A 68 -0.22 -8.58 -17.10
C TYR A 68 -0.37 -8.19 -18.58
N ARG A 69 0.39 -7.19 -19.04
CA ARG A 69 0.37 -6.72 -20.43
C ARG A 69 0.78 -7.82 -21.39
N CYS A 70 1.87 -8.52 -21.09
CA CYS A 70 2.35 -9.66 -21.88
C CYS A 70 1.29 -10.77 -21.98
N ASP A 71 0.72 -11.19 -20.85
CA ASP A 71 -0.31 -12.23 -20.82
C ASP A 71 -1.55 -11.86 -21.63
N LYS A 72 -2.00 -10.61 -21.51
CA LYS A 72 -3.16 -10.12 -22.28
C LYS A 72 -2.89 -10.07 -23.77
N LEU A 73 -1.75 -9.55 -24.20
CA LEU A 73 -1.40 -9.48 -25.62
C LEU A 73 -1.19 -10.88 -26.23
N ALA A 74 -0.60 -11.82 -25.47
CA ALA A 74 -0.48 -13.21 -25.88
C ALA A 74 -1.87 -13.86 -26.09
N SER A 75 -2.81 -13.61 -25.18
CA SER A 75 -4.18 -14.13 -25.33
C SER A 75 -4.93 -13.55 -26.54
N MET A 76 -4.67 -12.29 -26.89
CA MET A 76 -5.30 -11.61 -28.03
C MET A 76 -4.71 -12.05 -29.38
N THR A 77 -3.40 -12.30 -29.44
CA THR A 77 -2.71 -12.77 -30.65
C THR A 77 -3.05 -14.22 -30.99
N VAL A 78 -3.30 -15.07 -29.99
CA VAL A 78 -3.77 -16.46 -30.20
C VAL A 78 -5.26 -16.51 -30.59
N GLY A 79 -6.05 -15.48 -30.28
CA GLY A 79 -7.48 -15.40 -30.57
C GLY A 79 -7.85 -14.80 -31.94
N SER A 80 -6.88 -14.31 -32.72
CA SER A 80 -7.12 -13.86 -34.09
C SER A 80 -6.69 -14.97 -35.06
N PRO A 81 -7.60 -15.80 -35.59
CA PRO A 81 -7.25 -16.66 -36.71
C PRO A 81 -6.78 -15.73 -37.83
N SER A 82 -5.52 -15.86 -38.20
CA SER A 82 -5.00 -15.30 -39.43
C SER A 82 -5.96 -15.71 -40.54
N SER A 83 -6.75 -14.77 -41.04
CA SER A 83 -7.45 -14.93 -42.31
C SER A 83 -6.36 -15.07 -43.37
N SER A 84 -6.05 -16.32 -43.70
CA SER A 84 -5.12 -16.70 -44.76
C SER A 84 -5.51 -15.99 -46.07
N PRO A 85 -4.53 -15.57 -46.89
CA PRO A 85 -4.82 -14.97 -48.18
C PRO A 85 -5.34 -16.06 -49.13
N SER A 86 -6.59 -15.92 -49.58
CA SER A 86 -7.15 -16.75 -50.63
C SER A 86 -6.58 -16.31 -51.98
N GLN A 87 -6.05 -17.28 -52.73
CA GLN A 87 -5.70 -17.20 -54.14
C GLN A 87 -6.86 -16.71 -55.02
#